data_AF-A0A2T1LUG6-F1
#
_entry.id   AF-A0A2T1LUG6-F1
#
_cell.length_a   1.000
_cell.length_b   1.000
_cell.length_c   1.000
_cell.angle_alpha   90.00
_cell.angle_beta   90.00
_cell.angle_gamma   90.00
#
_symmetry.space_group_name_H-M   'P 1'
#
loop_
_entity.id
_entity.type
_entity.pdbx_description
1 polymer ?
#
loop_
_entity_poly.entity_id
_entity_poly.type
_entity_poly.pdbx_seq_one_letter_code
_entity_poly.pdbx_strand_id
1 'polypeptide(L)'
;MEVEYDFSQGKKGAIEPIPPRKTRITIRLDDDVLAWFREKVHIAGGGNYQTLINEALRQHIQQQNHEHLEDILRRVLREELERIEK
;
A
#
# COMPACT_ATOMS: atom_id res chain seq x y z
N MET A 1 27.58 39.25 4.95
CA MET A 1 27.49 39.02 3.49
C MET A 1 26.95 37.62 3.32
N GLU A 2 25.72 37.49 2.84
CA GLU A 2 25.11 36.18 2.63
C GLU A 2 25.66 35.57 1.34
N VAL A 3 25.96 34.28 1.36
CA VAL A 3 26.60 33.57 0.25
C VAL A 3 25.49 33.16 -0.72
N GLU A 4 25.32 33.90 -1.82
CA GLU A 4 24.43 33.50 -2.90
C GLU A 4 24.96 32.23 -3.56
N TYR A 5 24.20 31.14 -3.44
CA TYR A 5 24.48 29.89 -4.12
C TYR A 5 23.82 29.90 -5.50
N ASP A 6 24.63 29.76 -6.54
CA ASP A 6 24.15 29.61 -7.92
C ASP A 6 23.70 28.16 -8.18
N PHE A 7 22.40 27.97 -8.39
CA PHE A 7 21.78 26.68 -8.69
C PHE A 7 21.52 26.49 -10.20
N SER A 8 22.14 27.30 -11.07
CA SER A 8 21.97 27.24 -12.54
C SER A 8 22.29 25.87 -13.15
N GLN A 9 23.15 25.06 -12.49
CA GLN A 9 23.53 23.71 -12.91
C GLN A 9 22.78 22.58 -12.18
N GLY A 10 21.76 22.91 -11.39
CA GLY A 10 20.99 21.92 -10.64
C GLY A 10 20.17 21.01 -11.56
N LYS A 11 20.53 19.72 -11.65
CA LYS A 11 19.68 18.70 -12.28
C LYS A 11 18.44 18.45 -11.40
N LYS A 12 17.28 18.88 -11.88
CA LYS A 12 15.99 18.47 -11.31
C LYS A 12 15.68 17.05 -11.75
N GLY A 13 15.92 16.09 -10.87
CA GLY A 13 15.59 14.68 -11.06
C GLY A 13 15.21 14.04 -9.71
N ALA A 14 14.49 12.92 -9.75
CA ALA A 14 14.26 12.14 -8.54
C ALA A 14 15.62 11.71 -7.97
N ILE A 15 15.92 12.15 -6.75
CA ILE A 15 17.18 11.84 -6.05
C ILE A 15 17.28 10.32 -5.77
N GLU A 16 16.14 9.65 -5.69
CA GLU A 16 16.05 8.21 -5.52
C GLU A 16 15.41 7.53 -6.73
N PRO A 17 16.09 6.54 -7.35
CA PRO A 17 15.46 5.71 -8.36
C PRO A 17 14.27 4.96 -7.74
N ILE A 18 13.17 4.87 -8.48
CA ILE A 18 12.00 4.11 -8.06
C ILE A 18 12.45 2.66 -7.78
N PRO A 19 12.17 2.09 -6.60
CA PRO A 19 12.52 0.72 -6.31
C PRO A 19 11.97 -0.22 -7.39
N PRO A 20 12.68 -1.28 -7.80
CA PRO A 20 12.34 -2.13 -8.95
C PRO A 20 10.98 -2.86 -8.86
N ARG A 21 10.23 -2.69 -7.77
CA ARG A 21 8.91 -3.28 -7.51
C ARG A 21 7.77 -2.27 -7.41
N LYS A 22 8.02 -0.98 -7.68
CA LYS A 22 6.99 0.07 -7.65
C LYS A 22 6.73 0.57 -9.07
N THR A 23 5.52 0.33 -9.58
CA THR A 23 5.08 0.86 -10.87
C THR A 23 4.43 2.23 -10.65
N ARG A 24 4.90 3.26 -11.34
CA ARG A 24 4.21 4.56 -11.33
C ARG A 24 2.94 4.47 -12.17
N ILE A 25 1.81 4.70 -11.53
CA ILE A 25 0.49 4.74 -12.17
C ILE A 25 -0.19 6.07 -11.87
N THR A 26 -1.06 6.51 -12.78
CA THR A 26 -1.96 7.65 -12.53
C THR A 26 -3.31 7.10 -12.12
N ILE A 27 -3.66 7.27 -10.85
CA ILE A 27 -4.97 6.89 -10.29
C ILE A 27 -5.66 8.13 -9.72
N ARG A 28 -6.99 8.16 -9.79
CA ARG A 28 -7.80 9.13 -9.04
C ARG A 28 -8.12 8.54 -7.68
N LEU A 29 -7.91 9.30 -6.63
CA LEU A 29 -8.29 8.98 -5.25
C LEU A 29 -9.06 10.19 -4.72
N ASP A 30 -10.02 9.94 -3.85
CA ASP A 30 -10.79 11.00 -3.22
C ASP A 30 -9.90 11.85 -2.32
N ASP A 31 -10.20 13.15 -2.26
CA ASP A 31 -9.38 14.13 -1.56
C ASP A 31 -9.33 13.87 -0.05
N ASP A 32 -10.41 13.34 0.52
CA ASP A 32 -10.53 12.98 1.94
C ASP A 32 -9.64 11.79 2.30
N VAL A 33 -9.59 10.77 1.44
CA VAL A 33 -8.69 9.62 1.58
C VAL A 33 -7.23 10.09 1.55
N LEU A 34 -6.88 10.94 0.59
CA LEU A 34 -5.54 11.51 0.50
C LEU A 34 -5.19 12.35 1.74
N ALA A 35 -6.12 13.19 2.20
CA ALA A 35 -5.93 14.02 3.39
C ALA A 35 -5.69 13.15 4.64
N TRP A 36 -6.47 12.08 4.82
CA TRP A 36 -6.34 11.18 5.96
C TRP A 36 -4.96 10.51 6.01
N PHE A 37 -4.48 9.97 4.88
CA PHE A 37 -3.16 9.32 4.84
C PHE A 37 -2.01 10.31 5.01
N ARG A 38 -2.15 11.55 4.54
CA ARG A 38 -1.16 12.62 4.78
C ARG A 38 -1.08 12.95 6.26
N GLU A 39 -2.21 13.17 6.91
CA GLU A 39 -2.28 13.51 8.33
C GLU A 39 -1.65 12.41 9.19
N LYS A 40 -1.96 11.14 8.89
CA LYS A 40 -1.36 9.98 9.59
C LYS A 40 0.17 9.97 9.53
N VAL A 41 0.75 10.36 8.40
CA VAL A 41 2.21 10.42 8.22
C VAL A 41 2.81 11.64 8.92
N HIS A 42 2.11 12.78 8.89
CA HIS A 42 2.55 13.99 9.60
C HIS A 42 2.64 13.73 11.12
N ILE A 43 1.65 13.06 11.70
CA ILE A 43 1.63 12.68 13.12
C ILE A 43 2.78 11.73 13.46
N ALA A 44 3.16 10.83 12.56
CA ALA A 44 4.22 9.85 12.77
C ALA A 44 5.66 10.43 12.66
N GLY A 45 5.81 11.75 12.50
CA GLY A 45 7.13 12.40 12.39
C GLY A 45 7.70 12.43 10.97
N GLY A 46 6.84 12.28 9.96
CA GLY A 46 7.22 12.23 8.55
C GLY A 46 7.27 10.81 7.98
N GLY A 47 7.21 10.73 6.65
CA GLY A 47 7.13 9.45 5.95
C GLY A 47 6.48 9.59 4.57
N ASN A 48 6.22 8.45 3.93
CA ASN A 48 5.61 8.43 2.60
C ASN A 48 4.17 7.90 2.68
N TYR A 49 3.19 8.80 2.49
CA TYR A 49 1.76 8.45 2.47
C TYR A 49 1.43 7.39 1.40
N GLN A 50 2.19 7.33 0.30
CA GLN A 50 2.04 6.30 -0.73
C GLN A 50 2.40 4.92 -0.20
N THR A 51 3.32 4.82 0.77
CA THR A 51 3.64 3.54 1.41
C THR A 51 2.46 3.05 2.23
N LEU A 52 1.83 3.92 3.03
CA LEU A 52 0.64 3.55 3.82
C LEU A 52 -0.54 3.14 2.94
N ILE A 53 -0.79 3.86 1.84
CA ILE A 53 -1.84 3.50 0.88
C ILE A 53 -1.56 2.10 0.31
N ASN A 54 -0.33 1.82 -0.11
CA ASN A 54 0.04 0.51 -0.62
C ASN A 54 -0.09 -0.61 0.44
N GLU A 55 0.22 -0.31 1.69
CA GLU A 55 0.07 -1.26 2.80
C GLU A 55 -1.40 -1.57 3.07
N ALA A 56 -2.27 -0.56 3.09
CA ALA A 56 -3.71 -0.75 3.21
C ALA A 56 -4.28 -1.61 2.07
N LEU A 57 -3.84 -1.36 0.82
CA LEU A 57 -4.22 -2.19 -0.32
C LEU A 57 -3.75 -3.64 -0.18
N ARG A 58 -2.53 -3.87 0.35
CA ARG A 58 -2.03 -5.23 0.60
C ARG A 58 -2.84 -5.95 1.67
N GLN A 59 -3.19 -5.26 2.76
CA GLN A 59 -4.01 -5.83 3.82
C GLN A 59 -5.39 -6.22 3.29
N HIS A 60 -6.02 -5.37 2.46
CA HIS A 60 -7.28 -5.70 1.82
C HIS A 60 -7.18 -6.95 0.94
N ILE A 61 -6.13 -7.07 0.10
CA ILE A 61 -5.89 -8.27 -0.71
C ILE A 61 -5.72 -9.52 0.17
N GLN A 62 -4.98 -9.42 1.27
CA GLN A 62 -4.79 -10.53 2.19
C GLN A 62 -6.09 -10.97 2.86
N GLN A 63 -6.92 -10.03 3.30
CA GLN A 63 -8.22 -10.32 3.90
C GLN A 63 -9.13 -11.06 2.92
N GLN A 64 -9.22 -10.59 1.67
CA GLN A 64 -10.01 -11.25 0.63
C GLN A 64 -9.52 -12.67 0.32
N ASN A 65 -8.21 -12.88 0.31
CA ASN A 65 -7.64 -14.21 0.11
C ASN A 65 -7.89 -15.15 1.30
N HIS A 66 -7.86 -14.63 2.53
CA HIS A 66 -8.16 -15.42 3.73
C HIS A 66 -9.63 -15.83 3.81
N GLU A 67 -10.56 -14.91 3.51
CA GLU A 67 -12.00 -15.22 3.44
C GLU A 67 -12.26 -16.36 2.45
N HIS A 68 -11.65 -16.26 1.25
CA HIS A 68 -11.77 -17.31 0.24
C HIS A 68 -11.18 -18.67 0.68
N LEU A 69 -10.04 -18.65 1.39
CA LEU A 69 -9.43 -19.87 1.92
C LEU A 69 -10.28 -20.50 3.02
N GLU A 70 -10.84 -19.70 3.93
CA GLU A 70 -11.70 -20.18 5.02
C GLU A 70 -12.96 -20.88 4.48
N ASP A 71 -13.59 -20.29 3.46
CA ASP A 71 -14.75 -20.89 2.81
C ASP A 71 -14.43 -22.23 2.13
N ILE A 72 -13.29 -22.32 1.45
CA ILE A 72 -12.80 -23.58 0.87
C ILE A 72 -12.57 -24.62 1.96
N LEU A 73 -11.88 -24.25 3.05
CA LEU A 73 -11.58 -25.17 4.14
C LEU A 73 -12.85 -25.68 4.83
N ARG A 74 -13.82 -24.80 5.11
CA ARG A 74 -15.12 -25.19 5.68
C ARG A 74 -15.88 -26.15 4.78
N ARG A 75 -15.85 -25.92 3.46
CA ARG A 75 -16.47 -26.81 2.48
C ARG A 75 -15.82 -28.19 2.50
N VAL A 76 -14.50 -28.25 2.38
CA VAL A 76 -13.75 -29.53 2.38
C VAL A 76 -13.96 -30.29 3.69
N LEU A 77 -13.88 -29.60 4.84
CA LEU A 77 -14.11 -30.25 6.14
C LEU A 77 -15.51 -30.83 6.25
N ARG A 78 -16.55 -30.15 5.73
CA ARG A 78 -17.92 -30.69 5.72
C ARG A 78 -18.02 -31.92 4.83
N GLU A 79 -17.45 -31.87 3.62
CA GLU A 79 -17.44 -33.01 2.69
C GLU A 79 -16.72 -34.24 3.29
N GLU A 80 -15.61 -34.02 4.01
CA GLU A 80 -14.88 -35.12 4.67
C GLU A 80 -15.63 -35.67 5.90
N LEU A 81 -16.29 -34.83 6.70
CA LEU A 81 -17.12 -35.30 7.81
C LEU A 81 -18.32 -36.13 7.31
N GLU A 82 -19.01 -35.66 6.27
CA GLU A 82 -20.12 -36.41 5.64
C GLU A 82 -19.67 -37.75 5.04
N ARG A 83 -18.41 -37.85 4.59
CA ARG A 83 -17.81 -39.12 4.14
C ARG A 83 -17.51 -40.09 5.27
N ILE A 84 -17.08 -39.59 6.43
CA ILE A 84 -16.74 -40.42 7.60
C ILE A 84 -17.99 -40.93 8.31
N GLU A 85 -19.10 -40.18 8.25
CA GLU A 85 -20.38 -40.58 8.84
C GLU A 85 -21.16 -41.63 8.01
N LYS A 86 -20.64 -42.03 6.85
CA LYS A 86 -21.29 -42.97 5.90
C LYS A 86 -20.56 -44.30 5.82
#